data_AF-A0A7X8HJ45-F1
#
_entry.id   AF-A0A7X8HJ45-F1
#
_cell.length_a   1.000
_cell.length_b   1.000
_cell.length_c   1.000
_cell.angle_alpha   90.00
_cell.angle_beta   90.00
_cell.angle_gamma   90.00
#
_symmetry.space_group_name_H-M   'P 1'
#
loop_
_entity.id
_entity.type
_entity.pdbx_description
1 polymer ?
#
loop_
_entity_poly.entity_id
_entity_poly.type
_entity_poly.pdbx_seq_one_letter_code
_entity_poly.pdbx_strand_id
1 'polypeptide(L)'
;MNWSPAEQWNVIASMDAESGRYYSYTKNKQDHYTQTAGFVTFGLKGVWSPRHDLSFEAGVRNLGDKNYEYKEGYPMLGRVWFGGVTYRF
;
A
#
# COMPACT_ATOMS: atom_id res chain seq x y z
N MET A 1 0.17 2.73 -11.84
CA MET A 1 0.36 2.32 -13.25
C MET A 1 -0.42 1.03 -13.48
N ASN A 2 -1.08 0.92 -14.64
CA ASN A 2 -1.84 -0.26 -15.04
C ASN A 2 -1.27 -0.76 -16.39
N TRP A 3 -0.96 -2.04 -16.49
CA TRP A 3 -0.41 -2.69 -17.68
C TRP A 3 -1.17 -3.98 -17.98
N SER A 4 -1.70 -4.11 -19.18
CA SER A 4 -2.39 -5.32 -19.63
C SER A 4 -1.58 -5.99 -20.75
N PRO A 5 -0.66 -6.92 -20.45
CA PRO A 5 0.13 -7.61 -21.47
C PRO A 5 -0.71 -8.51 -22.41
N ALA A 6 -1.89 -8.95 -21.94
CA ALA A 6 -2.86 -9.70 -22.72
C ALA A 6 -4.27 -9.36 -22.20
N GLU A 7 -5.33 -9.64 -22.97
CA GLU A 7 -6.72 -9.38 -22.52
C GLU A 7 -7.07 -10.09 -21.20
N GLN A 8 -6.43 -11.24 -20.96
CA GLN A 8 -6.64 -12.06 -19.78
C GLN A 8 -5.82 -11.58 -18.57
N TRP A 9 -4.82 -10.71 -18.76
CA TRP A 9 -3.87 -10.33 -17.72
C TRP A 9 -3.88 -8.82 -17.51
N ASN A 10 -4.04 -8.42 -16.27
CA ASN A 10 -3.93 -7.02 -15.86
C ASN A 10 -2.99 -6.93 -14.66
N VAL A 11 -1.98 -6.08 -14.77
CA VAL A 11 -0.95 -5.87 -13.75
C VAL A 11 -0.97 -4.42 -13.33
N ILE A 12 -1.15 -4.19 -12.05
CA ILE A 12 -1.24 -2.87 -11.44
C ILE A 12 -0.06 -2.71 -10.49
N ALA A 13 0.77 -1.71 -10.76
CA ALA A 13 1.81 -1.28 -9.85
C ALA A 13 1.42 0.06 -9.22
N SER A 14 1.49 0.17 -7.90
CA SER A 14 1.24 1.40 -7.15
C SER A 14 2.48 1.82 -6.38
N MET A 15 2.69 3.13 -6.28
CA MET A 15 3.70 3.73 -5.43
C MET A 15 3.02 4.82 -4.62
N ASP A 16 3.05 4.67 -3.31
CA ASP A 16 2.49 5.63 -2.37
C ASP A 16 3.66 6.28 -1.64
N ALA A 17 3.88 7.57 -1.90
CA ALA A 17 4.89 8.38 -1.25
C ALA A 17 4.22 9.39 -0.34
N GLU A 18 4.54 9.36 0.94
CA GLU A 18 4.06 10.32 1.92
C GLU A 18 5.20 11.23 2.38
N SER A 19 4.99 12.54 2.21
CA SER A 19 5.82 13.56 2.82
C SER A 19 5.46 13.61 4.31
N GLY A 20 6.43 13.27 5.16
CA GLY A 20 6.27 13.27 6.61
C GLY A 20 5.69 14.58 7.12
N ARG A 21 4.81 14.50 8.13
CA ARG A 21 4.07 15.66 8.64
C ARG A 21 4.73 16.22 9.89
N TYR A 22 4.79 17.55 9.96
CA TYR A 22 5.08 18.26 11.20
C TYR A 22 3.82 18.26 12.06
N TYR A 23 3.94 17.84 13.31
CA TYR A 23 2.91 18.07 14.30
C TYR A 23 3.54 18.73 15.54
N SER A 24 2.86 19.75 16.04
CA SER A 24 3.16 20.32 17.34
C SER A 24 2.33 19.60 18.39
N TYR A 25 2.98 19.23 19.50
CA TYR A 25 2.27 18.80 20.70
C TYR A 25 2.80 19.60 21.89
N THR A 26 1.89 20.09 22.72
CA THR A 26 2.24 20.82 23.92
C THR A 26 2.35 19.82 25.08
N LYS A 27 3.54 19.68 25.65
CA LYS A 27 3.79 18.86 26.85
C LYS A 27 4.41 19.78 27.90
N ASN A 28 3.88 19.76 29.13
CA ASN A 28 4.34 20.65 30.22
C ASN A 28 4.37 22.15 29.86
N LYS A 29 3.37 22.67 29.14
CA LYS A 29 3.30 24.08 28.68
C LYS A 29 4.46 24.52 27.77
N GLN A 30 5.20 23.58 27.17
CA GLN A 30 6.18 23.85 26.11
C GLN A 30 5.73 23.20 24.80
N ASP A 31 5.84 23.94 23.71
CA ASP A 31 5.52 23.45 22.37
C ASP A 31 6.69 22.64 21.82
N HIS A 32 6.45 21.34 21.63
CA HIS A 32 7.41 20.45 21.01
C HIS A 32 7.01 20.21 19.55
N TYR A 33 7.96 20.39 18.64
CA TYR A 33 7.81 20.10 17.23
C TYR A 33 8.51 18.79 16.92
N THR A 34 7.73 17.75 16.61
CA THR A 34 8.26 16.48 16.13
C THR A 34 7.93 16.34 14.64
N GLN A 35 8.93 15.88 13.88
CA GLN A 35 8.77 15.55 12.47
C GLN A 35 8.60 14.02 12.35
N THR A 36 7.46 13.57 11.84
CA THR A 36 7.38 12.19 11.33
C THR A 36 8.20 12.14 10.05
N ALA A 37 9.05 11.13 9.88
CA ALA A 37 9.81 10.95 8.65
C ALA A 37 8.86 10.61 7.46
N GLY A 38 9.25 10.90 6.21
CA GLY A 38 8.44 10.61 5.02
C GLY A 38 8.75 9.25 4.36
N PHE A 39 7.73 8.51 3.95
CA PHE A 39 7.89 7.13 3.48
C PHE A 39 7.42 6.89 2.07
N VAL A 40 7.93 5.80 1.50
CA VAL A 40 7.51 5.33 0.18
C VAL A 40 7.19 3.85 0.32
N THR A 41 5.98 3.47 -0.07
CA THR A 41 5.57 2.06 -0.18
C THR A 41 5.28 1.73 -1.63
N PHE A 42 5.53 0.47 -1.98
CA PHE A 42 5.26 -0.07 -3.30
C PHE A 42 4.22 -1.17 -3.18
N GLY A 43 3.25 -1.17 -4.09
CA GLY A 43 2.23 -2.19 -4.23
C GLY A 43 2.27 -2.81 -5.62
N LEU A 44 1.99 -4.11 -5.67
CA LEU A 44 1.83 -4.84 -6.92
C LEU A 44 0.58 -5.72 -6.83
N LYS A 45 -0.25 -5.68 -7.86
CA LYS A 45 -1.46 -6.49 -7.97
C LYS A 45 -1.53 -7.07 -9.38
N GLY A 46 -1.69 -8.38 -9.47
CA GLY A 46 -2.01 -9.10 -10.70
C GLY A 46 -3.47 -9.54 -10.68
N VAL A 47 -4.13 -9.39 -11.81
CA VAL A 47 -5.47 -9.89 -12.09
C VAL A 47 -5.40 -10.77 -13.32
N TRP A 48 -5.89 -11.99 -13.19
CA TRP A 48 -5.98 -12.95 -14.28
C TRP A 48 -7.43 -13.35 -14.51
N SER A 49 -7.96 -13.02 -15.68
CA SER A 49 -9.32 -13.35 -16.11
C SER A 49 -9.26 -14.30 -17.28
N PRO A 50 -9.12 -15.63 -17.06
CA PRO A 50 -9.11 -16.61 -18.13
C PRO A 50 -10.42 -16.65 -18.91
N ARG A 51 -11.52 -16.27 -18.25
CA ARG A 51 -12.86 -16.13 -18.81
C ARG A 51 -13.53 -14.86 -18.31
N HIS A 52 -14.59 -14.43 -18.99
CA HIS A 52 -15.34 -13.21 -18.64
C HIS A 52 -16.17 -13.35 -17.34
N ASP A 53 -16.45 -14.57 -16.91
CA ASP A 53 -17.17 -14.92 -15.69
C ASP A 53 -16.27 -15.22 -14.49
N LEU A 54 -14.95 -15.33 -14.69
CA LEU A 54 -14.00 -15.76 -13.67
C LEU A 54 -12.75 -14.88 -13.66
N SER A 55 -12.48 -14.25 -12.52
CA SER A 55 -11.30 -13.42 -12.30
C SER A 55 -10.58 -13.84 -11.02
N PHE A 56 -9.27 -14.03 -11.12
CA PHE A 56 -8.36 -14.26 -10.01
C PHE A 56 -7.57 -12.99 -9.76
N GLU A 57 -7.49 -12.57 -8.50
CA GLU A 57 -6.73 -11.41 -8.08
C GLU A 57 -5.73 -11.81 -7.01
N ALA A 58 -4.48 -11.39 -7.15
CA ALA A 58 -3.46 -11.57 -6.14
C ALA A 58 -2.56 -10.35 -6.10
N GLY A 59 -2.14 -9.94 -4.91
CA GLY A 59 -1.27 -8.79 -4.78
C GLY A 59 -0.55 -8.73 -3.46
N VAL A 60 0.39 -7.80 -3.42
CA VAL A 60 1.22 -7.50 -2.27
C VAL A 60 1.29 -5.98 -2.10
N ARG A 61 1.13 -5.54 -0.86
CA ARG A 61 1.38 -4.16 -0.43
C ARG A 61 2.65 -4.13 0.41
N ASN A 62 3.38 -3.03 0.31
CA ASN A 62 4.63 -2.82 1.01
C ASN A 62 5.74 -3.83 0.59
N LEU A 63 5.98 -3.92 -0.73
CA LEU A 63 6.95 -4.82 -1.35
C LEU A 63 8.40 -4.57 -0.89
N GLY A 64 8.72 -3.31 -0.60
CA GLY A 64 10.06 -2.87 -0.19
C GLY A 64 10.41 -3.12 1.27
N ASP A 65 9.51 -3.75 2.05
CA ASP A 65 9.71 -4.03 3.48
C ASP A 65 10.21 -2.81 4.27
N LYS A 66 9.73 -1.61 3.90
CA LYS A 66 10.04 -0.42 4.66
C LYS A 66 9.16 -0.45 5.89
N ASN A 67 9.78 -0.81 7.01
CA ASN A 67 9.27 -0.46 8.34
C ASN A 67 9.17 1.06 8.39
N TYR A 68 7.95 1.55 8.54
CA TYR A 68 7.71 2.98 8.67
C TYR A 68 6.75 3.28 9.81
N GLU A 69 7.15 4.22 10.64
CA GLU A 69 6.33 4.74 11.73
C GLU A 69 5.63 6.01 11.26
N TYR A 70 4.30 5.97 11.20
CA TYR A 70 3.47 7.12 10.86
C TYR A 70 3.40 8.12 12.03
N LYS A 71 3.45 7.61 13.26
CA LYS A 71 3.44 8.34 14.53
C LYS A 71 3.99 7.44 15.62
N GLU A 72 4.65 8.03 16.61
CA GLU A 72 5.10 7.38 17.86
C GLU A 72 4.08 6.33 18.34
N GLY A 73 4.36 5.04 18.11
CA GLY A 73 3.61 3.92 18.69
C GLY A 73 2.56 3.20 17.84
N TYR A 74 2.32 3.55 16.58
CA TYR A 74 1.42 2.79 15.69
C TYR A 74 2.18 2.07 14.56
N PRO A 75 2.62 0.81 14.77
CA PRO A 75 3.20 0.01 13.70
C PRO A 75 2.13 -0.27 12.64
N MET A 76 2.35 0.18 11.40
CA MET A 76 1.51 -0.25 10.29
C MET A 76 1.73 -1.74 10.01
N LEU A 77 0.70 -2.38 9.45
CA LEU A 77 0.79 -3.71 8.88
C LEU A 77 1.92 -3.68 7.83
N GLY A 78 2.96 -4.50 8.04
CA GLY A 78 4.15 -4.58 7.19
C GLY A 78 3.84 -5.08 5.77
N ARG A 79 4.54 -6.09 5.30
CA ARG A 79 4.19 -6.71 4.01
C ARG A 79 2.85 -7.42 4.12
N VAL A 80 1.86 -6.99 3.32
CA VAL A 80 0.53 -7.62 3.28
C VAL A 80 0.33 -8.29 1.94
N TRP A 81 0.09 -9.59 1.96
CA TRP A 81 -0.35 -10.37 0.81
C TRP A 81 -1.86 -10.50 0.83
N PHE A 82 -2.50 -10.32 -0.31
CA PHE A 82 -3.94 -10.48 -0.46
C PHE A 82 -4.25 -11.25 -1.74
N GLY A 83 -5.33 -12.01 -1.71
CA GLY A 83 -5.82 -12.78 -2.84
C GLY A 83 -7.33 -12.85 -2.81
N GLY A 84 -7.94 -12.90 -3.98
CA GLY A 84 -9.37 -12.99 -4.16
C GLY A 84 -9.72 -13.71 -5.45
N VAL A 85 -10.89 -14.33 -5.47
CA VAL A 85 -11.46 -14.93 -6.67
C VAL A 85 -12.87 -14.38 -6.82
N THR A 86 -13.18 -13.88 -8.00
CA THR A 86 -14.50 -13.36 -8.35
C THR A 86 -15.09 -14.25 -9.43
N TYR A 87 -16.29 -14.77 -9.16
CA TYR A 87 -17.09 -15.51 -10.13
C TYR A 87 -18.43 -14.80 -10.33
N ARG A 88 -18.84 -14.59 -11.58
CA ARG A 88 -20.10 -13.91 -11.96
C ARG A 88 -20.95 -14.87 -12.79
N PHE A 89 -22.21 -15.03 -12.42
CA PHE A 89 -23.20 -15.90 -13.06
C PHE A 89 -24.25 -15.10 -13.85
#